data_AF-A0A2G6C8V1-F1
#
_entry.id   AF-A0A2G6C8V1-F1
#
_cell.length_a   1.000
_cell.length_b   1.000
_cell.length_c   1.000
_cell.angle_alpha   90.00
_cell.angle_beta   90.00
_cell.angle_gamma   90.00
#
_symmetry.space_group_name_H-M   'P 1'
#
loop_
_entity.id
_entity.type
_entity.pdbx_description
1 polymer ?
#
loop_
_entity_poly.entity_id
_entity_poly.type
_entity_poly.pdbx_seq_one_letter_code
_entity_poly.pdbx_strand_id
1 'polypeptide(L)'
;HLSYESTFKGIALEWYKENKAGWSESHATRTISYLERDVFPLIGARDVDMLTAPELIPVIKNVSSRGAIDATKRVKGFIQQVFDYAVVHGKAGRSPGQRYKYFPDLAQNG
;
A
#
# COMPACT_ATOMS: atom_id res chain seq x y z
N HIS A 1 -12.53 -2.05 -18.30
CA HIS A 1 -12.96 -0.74 -17.78
C HIS A 1 -12.32 -0.63 -16.41
N LEU A 2 -11.29 0.21 -16.24
CA LEU A 2 -10.67 0.43 -14.92
C LEU A 2 -11.56 1.43 -14.18
N SER A 3 -12.30 1.01 -13.16
CA SER A 3 -12.95 1.94 -12.26
C SER A 3 -11.89 2.49 -11.29
N TYR A 4 -11.89 3.80 -11.06
CA TYR A 4 -10.95 4.43 -10.11
C TYR A 4 -11.00 3.77 -8.72
N GLU A 5 -12.16 3.24 -8.34
CA GLU A 5 -12.41 2.56 -7.06
C GLU A 5 -11.68 1.23 -6.89
N SER A 6 -11.23 0.57 -7.96
CA SER A 6 -10.42 -0.67 -7.86
C SER A 6 -8.92 -0.40 -7.93
N THR A 7 -8.50 0.83 -8.26
CA THR A 7 -7.08 1.16 -8.32
C THR A 7 -6.47 1.24 -6.93
N PHE A 8 -5.18 0.89 -6.82
CA PHE A 8 -4.45 1.01 -5.56
C PHE A 8 -4.53 2.43 -4.99
N LYS A 9 -4.41 3.47 -5.83
CA LYS A 9 -4.53 4.87 -5.39
C LYS A 9 -5.93 5.18 -4.86
N GLY A 10 -6.99 4.75 -5.56
CA GLY A 10 -8.37 4.97 -5.12
C GLY A 10 -8.61 4.37 -3.73
N ILE A 11 -8.27 3.09 -3.57
CA ILE A 11 -8.41 2.36 -2.30
C ILE A 11 -7.54 2.96 -1.20
N ALA A 12 -6.29 3.34 -1.51
CA ALA A 12 -5.40 3.95 -0.53
C ALA A 12 -5.91 5.30 -0.02
N LEU A 13 -6.57 6.09 -0.86
CA LEU A 13 -7.14 7.38 -0.46
C LEU A 13 -8.42 7.21 0.36
N GLU A 14 -9.24 6.19 0.07
CA GLU A 14 -10.36 5.82 0.93
C GLU A 14 -9.88 5.37 2.31
N TRP A 15 -8.96 4.40 2.35
CA TRP A 15 -8.31 3.94 3.58
C TRP A 15 -7.73 5.10 4.38
N TYR A 16 -7.00 6.01 3.72
CA TYR A 16 -6.43 7.19 4.34
C TYR A 16 -7.51 8.09 4.95
N LYS A 17 -8.60 8.36 4.21
CA LYS A 17 -9.69 9.22 4.67
C LYS A 17 -10.38 8.66 5.91
N GLU A 18 -10.63 7.35 5.95
CA GLU A 18 -11.28 6.70 7.11
C GLU A 18 -10.39 6.71 8.35
N ASN A 19 -9.09 6.48 8.19
CA ASN A 19 -8.18 6.42 9.33
C ASN A 19 -7.69 7.80 9.80
N LYS A 20 -7.72 8.82 8.93
CA LYS A 20 -7.20 10.17 9.20
C LYS A 20 -7.78 10.78 10.48
N ALA A 21 -9.06 10.53 10.80
CA ALA A 21 -9.70 11.09 11.99
C ALA A 21 -9.09 10.59 13.31
N GLY A 22 -8.51 9.38 13.32
CA GLY A 22 -7.84 8.80 14.49
C GLY A 22 -6.35 9.13 14.58
N TRP A 23 -5.80 9.86 13.60
CA TRP A 23 -4.38 10.18 13.53
C TRP A 23 -4.09 11.62 13.90
N SER A 24 -2.89 11.87 14.42
CA SER A 24 -2.39 13.24 14.49
C SER A 24 -2.16 13.81 13.09
N GLU A 25 -2.25 15.13 12.94
CA GLU A 25 -2.02 15.80 11.66
C GLU A 25 -0.65 15.48 11.07
N SER A 26 0.37 15.39 11.92
CA SER A 26 1.73 15.00 11.52
C SER A 26 1.76 13.58 10.98
N HIS A 27 1.07 12.63 11.63
CA HIS A 27 1.01 11.26 11.12
C HIS A 27 0.28 11.19 9.78
N ALA A 28 -0.88 11.84 9.67
CA ALA A 28 -1.65 11.89 8.43
C ALA A 28 -0.83 12.48 7.27
N THR A 29 -0.23 13.65 7.49
CA THR A 29 0.62 14.34 6.50
C THR A 29 1.79 13.47 6.08
N ARG A 30 2.44 12.79 7.02
CA ARG A 30 3.55 11.88 6.73
C ARG A 30 3.10 10.68 5.90
N THR A 31 1.97 10.06 6.25
CA THR A 31 1.43 8.90 5.56
C THR A 31 1.10 9.23 4.10
N ILE A 32 0.33 10.31 3.86
CA ILE A 32 -0.03 10.70 2.50
C ILE A 32 1.19 11.09 1.67
N SER A 33 2.18 11.79 2.27
CA SER A 33 3.42 12.15 1.58
C SER A 33 4.20 10.92 1.09
N TYR A 34 4.27 9.85 1.89
CA TYR A 34 4.89 8.60 1.46
C TYR A 34 4.11 7.95 0.31
N LEU A 35 2.79 7.89 0.41
CA LEU A 35 1.95 7.32 -0.63
C LEU A 35 2.12 8.08 -1.96
N GLU A 36 2.05 9.41 -1.94
CA GLU A 36 2.13 10.25 -3.12
C GLU A 36 3.51 10.24 -3.78
N ARG A 37 4.57 10.32 -2.98
CA ARG A 37 5.94 10.40 -3.52
C ARG A 37 6.48 9.05 -3.93
N ASP A 38 6.19 8.01 -3.16
CA ASP A 38 6.93 6.75 -3.23
C ASP A 38 6.11 5.59 -3.79
N VAL A 39 4.79 5.60 -3.65
CA VAL A 39 3.92 4.46 -3.98
C VAL A 39 3.10 4.73 -5.24
N PHE A 40 2.36 5.84 -5.27
CA PHE A 40 1.45 6.17 -6.36
C PHE A 40 2.11 6.29 -7.74
N PRO A 41 3.33 6.85 -7.89
CA PRO A 41 3.98 6.95 -9.19
C PRO A 41 4.30 5.58 -9.82
N LEU A 42 4.40 4.53 -9.00
CA LEU A 42 4.81 3.20 -9.45
C LEU A 42 3.62 2.24 -9.59
N ILE A 43 2.69 2.24 -8.62
CA ILE A 43 1.59 1.27 -8.58
C ILE A 43 0.20 1.90 -8.45
N GLY A 44 0.10 3.23 -8.30
CA GLY A 44 -1.15 3.89 -7.95
C GLY A 44 -2.27 3.69 -8.97
N ALA A 45 -1.94 3.62 -10.26
CA ALA A 45 -2.90 3.41 -11.34
C ALA A 45 -3.23 1.93 -11.61
N ARG A 46 -2.56 0.99 -10.93
CA ARG A 46 -2.78 -0.45 -11.10
C ARG A 46 -4.02 -0.87 -10.32
N ASP A 47 -4.78 -1.78 -10.89
CA ASP A 47 -5.87 -2.45 -10.17
C ASP A 47 -5.29 -3.29 -9.02
N VAL A 48 -5.88 -3.18 -7.84
CA VAL A 48 -5.42 -3.89 -6.63
C VAL A 48 -5.42 -5.40 -6.83
N ASP A 49 -6.36 -5.94 -7.62
CA ASP A 49 -6.47 -7.37 -7.88
C ASP A 49 -5.35 -7.91 -8.79
N MET A 50 -4.81 -7.01 -9.61
CA MET A 50 -3.78 -7.32 -10.59
C MET A 50 -2.36 -7.11 -10.07
N LEU A 51 -2.21 -6.40 -8.96
CA LEU A 51 -0.89 -6.21 -8.35
C LEU A 51 -0.33 -7.54 -7.87
N THR A 52 0.98 -7.69 -7.99
CA THR A 52 1.72 -8.87 -7.55
C THR A 52 2.94 -8.48 -6.70
N ALA A 53 3.48 -9.41 -5.92
CA ALA A 53 4.66 -9.16 -5.08
C ALA A 53 5.89 -8.62 -5.86
N PRO A 54 6.23 -9.13 -7.07
CA PRO A 54 7.31 -8.57 -7.87
C PRO A 54 7.10 -7.09 -8.25
N GLU A 55 5.86 -6.66 -8.47
CA GLU A 55 5.54 -5.26 -8.78
C GLU A 55 5.70 -4.32 -7.58
N LEU A 56 5.76 -4.85 -6.36
CA LEU A 56 6.06 -4.06 -5.16
C LEU A 56 7.56 -3.84 -4.97
N ILE A 57 8.42 -4.69 -5.56
CA ILE A 57 9.89 -4.58 -5.41
C ILE A 57 10.42 -3.20 -5.86
N PRO A 58 10.00 -2.62 -7.00
CA PRO A 58 10.41 -1.28 -7.40
C PRO A 58 10.05 -0.20 -6.38
N VAL A 59 8.88 -0.31 -5.72
CA VAL A 59 8.45 0.62 -4.66
C VAL A 59 9.41 0.57 -3.48
N ILE A 60 9.75 -0.64 -3.05
CA ILE A 60 10.69 -0.86 -1.94
C ILE A 60 12.08 -0.33 -2.29
N LYS A 61 12.57 -0.64 -3.51
CA LYS A 61 13.88 -0.17 -3.99
C LYS A 61 13.96 1.36 -4.09
N ASN A 62 12.89 2.01 -4.55
CA ASN A 62 12.82 3.47 -4.65
C ASN A 62 12.94 4.15 -3.28
N VAL A 63 12.37 3.55 -2.24
CA VAL A 63 12.47 4.07 -0.87
C VAL A 63 13.81 3.76 -0.24
N SER A 64 14.31 2.53 -0.41
CA SER A 64 15.56 2.08 0.20
C SER A 64 16.80 2.72 -0.42
N SER A 65 16.78 3.07 -1.71
CA SER A 65 17.91 3.72 -2.41
C SER A 65 18.33 5.05 -1.78
N ARG A 66 17.45 5.67 -0.98
CA ARG A 66 17.71 6.92 -0.25
C ARG A 66 18.27 6.70 1.16
N GLY A 67 18.70 5.47 1.49
CA GLY A 67 19.23 5.10 2.81
C GLY A 67 18.16 5.01 3.92
N ALA A 68 16.88 5.07 3.56
CA ALA A 68 15.79 5.21 4.51
C ALA A 68 15.14 3.85 4.88
N ILE A 69 15.84 3.06 5.70
CA ILE A 69 15.37 1.72 6.14
C ILE A 69 14.01 1.81 6.86
N ASP A 70 13.86 2.75 7.79
CA ASP A 70 12.60 2.93 8.50
C ASP A 70 11.46 3.40 7.59
N ALA A 71 11.78 4.22 6.59
CA ALA A 71 10.78 4.62 5.59
C ALA A 71 10.32 3.41 4.77
N THR A 72 11.25 2.50 4.45
CA THR A 72 10.94 1.27 3.72
C THR A 72 9.98 0.38 4.50
N LYS A 73 10.25 0.19 5.80
CA LYS A 73 9.35 -0.57 6.70
C LYS A 73 7.96 0.07 6.80
N ARG A 74 7.90 1.41 6.92
CA ARG A 74 6.62 2.15 6.94
C ARG A 74 5.84 2.00 5.64
N VAL A 75 6.48 2.20 4.50
CA VAL A 75 5.84 2.08 3.18
C VAL A 75 5.30 0.66 2.96
N LYS A 76 6.06 -0.38 3.33
CA LYS A 76 5.55 -1.76 3.32
C LYS A 76 4.29 -1.91 4.18
N GLY A 77 4.31 -1.37 5.40
CA GLY A 77 3.17 -1.40 6.32
C GLY A 77 1.94 -0.67 5.78
N PHE A 78 2.12 0.46 5.09
CA PHE A 78 1.01 1.17 4.45
C PHE A 78 0.43 0.37 3.29
N ILE A 79 1.28 -0.19 2.43
CA ILE A 79 0.83 -1.03 1.31
C ILE A 79 0.01 -2.23 1.82
N GLN A 80 0.49 -2.90 2.86
CA GLN A 80 -0.23 -4.02 3.47
C GLN A 80 -1.61 -3.61 3.99
N GLN A 81 -1.69 -2.50 4.74
CA GLN A 81 -2.96 -1.99 5.26
C GLN A 81 -3.96 -1.63 4.16
N VAL A 82 -3.50 -1.07 3.04
CA VAL A 82 -4.36 -0.77 1.88
C VAL A 82 -4.91 -2.05 1.25
N PHE A 83 -4.08 -3.09 1.12
CA PHE A 83 -4.55 -4.40 0.64
C PHE A 83 -5.56 -5.04 1.59
N ASP A 84 -5.29 -5.02 2.90
CA ASP A 84 -6.21 -5.55 3.92
C ASP A 84 -7.54 -4.80 3.88
N TYR A 85 -7.50 -3.48 3.77
CA TYR A 85 -8.68 -2.62 3.59
C TYR A 85 -9.48 -3.01 2.35
N ALA A 86 -8.82 -3.24 1.21
CA ALA A 86 -9.48 -3.65 -0.03
C ALA A 86 -10.26 -4.96 0.13
N VAL A 87 -9.69 -5.95 0.83
CA VAL A 87 -10.34 -7.24 1.09
C VAL A 87 -11.54 -7.08 2.01
N VAL A 88 -11.39 -6.36 3.11
CA VAL A 88 -12.48 -6.14 4.08
C VAL A 88 -13.69 -5.46 3.43
N HIS A 89 -13.44 -4.53 2.51
CA HIS A 89 -14.49 -3.76 1.83
C HIS A 89 -14.96 -4.41 0.51
N GLY A 90 -14.50 -5.62 0.18
CA GLY A 90 -14.88 -6.31 -1.06
C GLY A 90 -14.44 -5.59 -2.34
N LYS A 91 -13.45 -4.69 -2.25
CA LYS A 91 -12.87 -3.94 -3.37
C LYS A 91 -11.76 -4.71 -4.09
N ALA A 92 -11.35 -5.84 -3.52
CA ALA A 92 -10.51 -6.83 -4.16
C ALA A 92 -11.30 -8.14 -4.30
N GLY A 93 -11.32 -8.72 -5.49
CA GLY A 93 -12.09 -9.90 -5.87
C GLY A 93 -11.62 -11.22 -5.25
N ARG A 94 -10.72 -11.20 -4.25
CA ARG A 94 -10.30 -12.41 -3.54
C ARG A 94 -11.09 -12.61 -2.26
N SER A 95 -11.50 -13.86 -2.03
CA SER A 95 -12.35 -14.29 -0.94
C SER A 95 -11.77 -13.95 0.45
N PRO A 96 -12.62 -13.65 1.45
CA PRO A 96 -12.20 -13.52 2.85
C PRO A 96 -11.42 -14.77 3.30
N GLY A 97 -10.17 -14.59 3.73
CA GLY A 97 -9.30 -15.69 4.18
C GLY A 97 -8.21 -16.13 3.20
N GLN A 98 -8.21 -15.68 1.94
CA GLN A 98 -7.00 -15.77 1.12
C GLN A 98 -6.00 -14.71 1.59
N ARG A 99 -5.06 -15.12 2.46
CA ARG A 99 -3.88 -14.32 2.78
C ARG A 99 -3.19 -13.96 1.46
N TYR A 100 -3.15 -12.68 1.15
CA TYR A 100 -2.26 -12.16 0.13
C TYR A 100 -0.86 -12.77 0.35
N LYS A 101 -0.38 -13.63 -0.56
CA LYS A 101 1.01 -14.13 -0.64
C LYS A 101 2.03 -12.99 -0.90
N TYR A 102 1.74 -11.76 -0.50
CA TYR A 102 2.45 -10.56 -0.95
C TYR A 102 3.66 -10.24 -0.07
N PHE A 103 3.73 -10.85 1.12
CA PHE A 103 4.91 -10.85 1.99
C PHE A 103 5.02 -12.18 2.74
N PRO A 104 5.37 -13.32 2.09
CA PRO A 104 5.50 -14.56 2.83
C PRO A 104 6.62 -14.52 3.87
N ASP A 105 7.72 -13.81 3.64
CA ASP A 105 8.86 -13.85 4.57
C ASP A 105 9.97 -12.79 4.36
N LEU A 106 9.63 -11.49 4.24
CA LEU A 106 10.67 -10.44 4.29
C LEU A 106 11.05 -10.05 5.74
N ALA A 107 10.70 -10.89 6.71
CA ALA A 107 10.99 -10.70 8.13
C ALA A 107 12.28 -11.42 8.60
N GLN A 108 12.97 -12.19 7.75
CA GLN A 108 14.19 -12.91 8.15
C GLN A 108 15.33 -12.75 7.15
N ASN A 109 15.87 -11.54 7.02
CA ASN A 109 17.27 -11.31 6.62
C ASN A 109 17.57 -9.83 6.84
N GLY A 110 17.86 -9.52 8.11
CA GLY A 110 18.53 -8.30 8.55
C GLY A 110 19.62 -8.73 9.52
#